data_AF-A0A2T0VCY5-F1
#
_entry.id   AF-A0A2T0VCY5-F1
#
_cell.length_a   1.000
_cell.length_b   1.000
_cell.length_c   1.000
_cell.angle_alpha   90.00
_cell.angle_beta   90.00
_cell.angle_gamma   90.00
#
_symmetry.space_group_name_H-M   'P 1'
#
loop_
_entity.id
_entity.type
_entity.pdbx_description
1 polymer ?
#
loop_
_entity_poly.entity_id
_entity_poly.type
_entity_poly.pdbx_seq_one_letter_code
_entity_poly.pdbx_strand_id
1 'polypeptide(L)'
;MDLGPYSSYRLPPTIRAAFGVETAQELADQLGLTGTLTAQVAREAERAYNGYRAGDPSAVSAFLKAHTGMDDQAVATTLSKLP
;
A
#
# COMPACT_ATOMS: atom_id res chain seq x y z
N MET A 1 -7.05 6.62 4.78
CA MET A 1 -7.33 5.52 5.74
C MET A 1 -6.73 5.95 7.06
N ASP A 2 -7.38 5.71 8.18
CA ASP A 2 -6.79 6.05 9.48
C ASP A 2 -5.85 4.92 9.94
N LEU A 3 -4.55 5.20 9.96
CA LEU A 3 -3.51 4.29 10.44
C LEU A 3 -3.27 4.42 11.96
N GLY A 4 -3.98 5.31 12.64
CA GLY A 4 -3.88 5.56 14.08
C GLY A 4 -2.44 5.88 14.51
N PRO A 5 -1.84 5.12 15.45
CA PRO A 5 -0.48 5.39 15.93
C PRO A 5 0.60 5.23 14.85
N TYR A 6 0.31 4.51 13.76
CA TYR A 6 1.25 4.31 12.66
C TYR A 6 1.20 5.42 11.61
N SER A 7 0.26 6.37 11.72
CA SER A 7 0.12 7.50 10.78
C SER A 7 1.41 8.32 10.63
N SER A 8 2.08 8.59 11.75
CA SER A 8 3.34 9.35 11.82
C SER A 8 4.59 8.51 11.53
N TYR A 9 4.44 7.22 11.26
CA TYR A 9 5.59 6.35 11.01
C TYR A 9 6.29 6.75 9.72
N ARG A 10 7.58 7.09 9.82
CA ARG A 10 8.40 7.42 8.65
C ARG A 10 8.64 6.19 7.80
N LEU A 11 8.36 6.32 6.51
CA LEU A 11 8.55 5.23 5.56
C LEU A 11 10.04 5.03 5.22
N PRO A 12 10.43 3.80 4.82
CA PRO A 12 11.78 3.53 4.33
C PRO A 12 12.15 4.47 3.16
N PRO A 13 13.43 4.88 3.03
CA PRO A 13 13.87 5.81 1.98
C PRO A 13 13.48 5.40 0.56
N THR A 14 13.49 4.10 0.27
CA THR A 14 13.10 3.53 -1.04
C THR A 14 11.63 3.80 -1.36
N ILE A 15 10.73 3.58 -0.40
CA ILE A 15 9.29 3.87 -0.55
C ILE A 15 9.07 5.39 -0.66
N ARG A 16 9.77 6.18 0.16
CA ARG A 16 9.67 7.65 0.12
C ARG A 16 10.11 8.21 -1.23
N ALA A 17 11.21 7.72 -1.79
CA ALA A 17 11.69 8.15 -3.11
C ALA A 17 10.77 7.70 -4.25
N ALA A 18 10.19 6.49 -4.16
CA ALA A 18 9.31 5.96 -5.19
C ALA A 18 7.94 6.65 -5.24
N PHE A 19 7.40 7.02 -4.07
CA PHE A 19 6.04 7.58 -3.96
C PHE A 19 5.99 9.08 -3.69
N GLY A 20 7.09 9.70 -3.26
CA GLY A 20 7.16 11.13 -2.94
C GLY A 20 6.54 11.52 -1.61
N VAL A 21 6.46 10.58 -0.67
CA VAL A 21 5.79 10.73 0.65
C VAL A 21 6.79 10.57 1.78
N GLU A 22 6.51 11.12 2.96
CA GLU A 22 7.35 10.95 4.15
C GLU A 22 6.80 9.90 5.12
N THR A 23 5.47 9.85 5.25
CA THR A 23 4.78 9.08 6.28
C THR A 23 3.85 8.01 5.70
N ALA A 24 3.54 7.00 6.51
CA ALA A 24 2.58 5.97 6.14
C ALA A 24 1.18 6.56 5.89
N GLN A 25 0.79 7.61 6.61
CA GLN A 25 -0.49 8.29 6.41
C GLN A 25 -0.56 8.97 5.03
N GLU A 26 0.47 9.73 4.65
CA GLU A 26 0.54 10.37 3.32
C GLU A 26 0.50 9.35 2.20
N LEU A 27 1.18 8.21 2.35
CA LEU A 27 1.09 7.12 1.39
C LEU A 27 -0.35 6.58 1.30
N ALA A 28 -0.99 6.36 2.44
CA ALA A 28 -2.35 5.84 2.46
C ALA A 28 -3.35 6.82 1.82
N ASP A 29 -3.18 8.12 2.05
CA ASP A 29 -4.03 9.16 1.48
C ASP A 29 -3.77 9.33 -0.02
N GLN A 30 -2.51 9.27 -0.45
CA GLN A 30 -2.15 9.30 -1.88
C GLN A 30 -2.66 8.07 -2.64
N LEU A 31 -2.64 6.91 -1.99
CA LEU A 31 -3.21 5.68 -2.54
C LEU A 31 -4.75 5.68 -2.47
N GLY A 32 -5.37 6.66 -1.83
CA GLY A 32 -6.82 6.70 -1.65
C GLY A 32 -7.34 5.53 -0.80
N LEU A 33 -6.49 4.94 0.06
CA LEU A 33 -6.93 3.88 0.98
C LEU A 33 -8.06 4.45 1.85
N THR A 34 -9.19 3.75 1.91
CA THR A 34 -10.33 4.16 2.75
C THR A 34 -10.50 3.20 3.92
N GLY A 35 -11.11 3.66 5.01
CA GLY A 35 -11.36 2.85 6.21
C GLY A 35 -10.30 2.98 7.31
N THR A 36 -10.28 2.01 8.23
CA THR A 36 -9.42 1.94 9.41
C THR A 36 -8.46 0.77 9.30
N LEU A 37 -7.20 0.96 9.71
CA LEU A 37 -6.25 -0.15 9.80
C LEU A 37 -6.71 -1.13 10.89
N THR A 38 -7.16 -2.32 10.50
CA THR A 38 -7.49 -3.41 11.41
C THR A 38 -6.44 -4.51 11.35
N ALA A 39 -6.37 -5.38 12.37
CA ALA A 39 -5.48 -6.54 12.36
C ALA A 39 -5.74 -7.49 11.16
N GLN A 40 -6.97 -7.51 10.63
CA GLN A 40 -7.29 -8.26 9.42
C GLN A 40 -6.69 -7.60 8.17
N VAL A 41 -6.89 -6.30 7.99
CA VAL A 41 -6.32 -5.55 6.86
C VAL A 41 -4.79 -5.63 6.88
N ALA A 42 -4.16 -5.55 8.05
CA ALA A 42 -2.71 -5.72 8.19
C ALA A 42 -2.24 -7.11 7.73
N ARG A 43 -2.94 -8.18 8.11
CA ARG A 43 -2.62 -9.55 7.65
C ARG A 43 -2.83 -9.73 6.15
N GLU A 44 -3.84 -9.10 5.58
CA GLU A 44 -4.09 -9.11 4.13
C GLU A 44 -2.99 -8.37 3.37
N ALA A 45 -2.59 -7.19 3.85
CA ALA A 45 -1.49 -6.41 3.29
C ALA A 45 -0.15 -7.19 3.37
N GLU A 46 0.12 -7.86 4.48
CA GLU A 46 1.32 -8.67 4.67
C GLU A 46 1.34 -9.90 3.76
N ARG A 47 0.19 -10.58 3.59
CA ARG A 47 0.05 -11.66 2.59
C ARG A 47 0.29 -11.16 1.17
N ALA A 48 -0.28 -10.01 0.81
CA ALA A 48 -0.09 -9.41 -0.50
C ALA A 48 1.39 -9.09 -0.75
N TYR A 49 2.06 -8.45 0.21
CA TYR A 49 3.49 -8.14 0.12
C TYR A 49 4.37 -9.40 0.01
N ASN A 50 4.07 -10.44 0.80
CA ASN A 50 4.79 -11.71 0.72
C ASN A 50 4.58 -12.40 -0.63
N GLY A 51 3.38 -12.34 -1.20
CA GLY A 51 3.09 -12.81 -2.55
C GLY A 51 3.91 -12.06 -3.61
N TYR A 52 3.97 -10.73 -3.51
CA TYR A 52 4.80 -9.91 -4.38
C TYR A 52 6.29 -10.24 -4.27
N ARG A 53 6.82 -10.41 -3.05
CA ARG A 53 8.20 -10.87 -2.84
C ARG A 53 8.47 -12.27 -3.39
N ALA A 54 7.45 -13.14 -3.45
CA ALA A 54 7.54 -14.45 -4.07
C ALA A 54 7.45 -14.40 -5.61
N GLY A 55 7.29 -13.21 -6.20
CA GLY A 55 7.20 -13.01 -7.64
C GLY A 55 5.77 -13.00 -8.19
N ASP A 56 4.75 -12.98 -7.32
CA ASP A 56 3.35 -12.90 -7.71
C ASP A 56 2.77 -11.50 -7.43
N PRO A 57 2.80 -10.57 -8.41
CA PRO A 57 2.25 -9.23 -8.24
C PRO A 57 0.72 -9.21 -8.16
N SER A 58 0.04 -10.30 -8.56
CA SER A 58 -1.42 -10.35 -8.58
C SER A 58 -2.06 -10.21 -7.20
N ALA A 59 -1.37 -10.70 -6.16
CA ALA A 59 -1.81 -10.57 -4.77
C ALA A 59 -1.83 -9.11 -4.30
N VAL A 60 -0.83 -8.31 -4.69
CA VAL A 60 -0.81 -6.86 -4.42
C VAL A 60 -1.84 -6.13 -5.26
N SER A 61 -1.99 -6.49 -6.54
CA SER A 61 -3.04 -5.93 -7.39
C SER A 61 -4.42 -6.10 -6.79
N ALA A 62 -4.74 -7.31 -6.33
CA ALA A 62 -6.04 -7.64 -5.74
C ALA A 62 -6.27 -6.87 -4.43
N PHE A 63 -5.26 -6.76 -3.58
CA PHE A 63 -5.33 -5.99 -2.35
C PHE A 63 -5.58 -4.50 -2.61
N LEU A 64 -4.82 -3.90 -3.53
CA LEU A 64 -4.98 -2.49 -3.90
C LEU A 64 -6.40 -2.25 -4.41
N LYS A 65 -6.87 -2.99 -5.42
CA LYS A 65 -8.24 -2.83 -5.95
C LYS A 65 -9.32 -2.93 -4.87
N ALA A 66 -9.19 -3.90 -3.96
CA ALA A 66 -10.18 -4.13 -2.91
C ALA A 66 -10.25 -3.00 -1.87
N HIS A 67 -9.13 -2.34 -1.57
CA HIS A 67 -9.03 -1.41 -0.43
C HIS A 67 -8.77 0.06 -0.81
N THR A 68 -8.36 0.35 -2.06
CA THR A 68 -8.16 1.71 -2.59
C THR A 68 -9.21 2.13 -3.60
N GLY A 69 -9.95 1.19 -4.19
CA GLY A 69 -10.83 1.48 -5.33
C GLY A 69 -10.08 1.92 -6.59
N MET A 70 -8.76 1.71 -6.65
CA MET A 70 -7.94 2.01 -7.83
C MET A 70 -8.38 1.19 -9.06
N ASP A 71 -8.30 1.83 -10.22
CA ASP A 71 -8.43 1.16 -11.50
C ASP A 71 -7.16 0.36 -11.87
N ASP A 72 -7.26 -0.46 -12.93
CA ASP A 72 -6.15 -1.27 -13.43
C ASP A 72 -4.89 -0.47 -13.76
N GLN A 73 -5.04 0.78 -14.23
CA GLN A 73 -3.93 1.62 -14.67
C GLN A 73 -3.18 2.21 -13.46
N ALA A 74 -3.91 2.65 -12.43
CA ALA A 74 -3.35 3.13 -11.17
C ALA A 74 -2.66 2.00 -10.38
N VAL A 75 -3.23 0.79 -10.41
CA VAL A 75 -2.59 -0.39 -9.83
C VAL A 75 -1.28 -0.72 -10.53
N ALA A 76 -1.26 -0.77 -11.87
CA ALA A 76 -0.04 -1.02 -12.64
C ALA A 76 1.05 0.04 -12.37
N THR A 77 0.66 1.31 -12.26
CA THR A 77 1.57 2.42 -11.94
C THR A 77 2.11 2.33 -10.52
N THR A 78 1.32 1.82 -9.58
CA THR A 78 1.76 1.59 -8.19
C THR A 78 2.74 0.43 -8.12
N LEU A 79 2.44 -0.67 -8.82
CA LEU A 79 3.30 -1.85 -8.88
C LEU A 79 4.65 -1.55 -9.53
N SER A 80 4.70 -0.69 -10.54
CA SER A 80 5.97 -0.31 -11.19
C SER A 80 6.87 0.57 -10.32
N LYS A 81 6.32 1.17 -9.25
CA LYS A 81 7.05 1.96 -8.25
C LYS A 81 7.45 1.16 -7.01
N LEU A 82 6.87 -0.02 -6.81
CA LEU A 82 7.26 -0.87 -5.69
C LEU A 82 8.66 -1.45 -5.94
N PRO A 83 9.58 -1.38 -4.95
CA PRO A 83 10.93 -1.92 -5.06
C PRO A 83 11.00 -3.44 -4.88
#